data_AF-A0A1A8S283-F1
#
_entry.id   AF-A0A1A8S283-F1
#
_cell.length_a   1.000
_cell.length_b   1.000
_cell.length_c   1.000
_cell.angle_alpha   90.00
_cell.angle_beta   90.00
_cell.angle_gamma   90.00
#
_symmetry.space_group_name_H-M   'P 1'
#
loop_
_entity.id
_entity.type
_entity.pdbx_description
1 polymer ?
#
loop_
_entity_poly.entity_id
_entity_poly.type
_entity_poly.pdbx_seq_one_letter_code
_entity_poly.pdbx_strand_id
1 'polypeptide(L)' 'EIQGKHGERQDDHGYIAREFHRRYRLPSSVDQSAITCTLSADGMLTLTGPKVSGGSESGRSDRSIPVTRDDK' A
#
# COMPACT_ATOMS: atom_id res chain seq x y z
N GLU A 1 3.51 -6.78 -2.49
CA GLU A 1 4.71 -5.98 -2.18
C GLU A 1 4.33 -4.50 -2.16
N ILE A 2 5.05 -3.65 -1.44
CA ILE A 2 4.80 -2.20 -1.41
C ILE A 2 6.11 -1.47 -1.72
N GLN A 3 6.13 -0.73 -2.82
CA GLN A 3 7.27 0.07 -3.24
C GLN A 3 6.85 1.53 -3.32
N GLY A 4 7.70 2.43 -2.86
CA GLY A 4 7.44 3.87 -2.90
C GLY A 4 8.70 4.64 -3.19
N LYS A 5 8.63 5.58 -4.14
CA LYS A 5 9.71 6.48 -4.53
C LYS A 5 9.22 7.91 -4.53
N HIS A 6 9.88 8.75 -3.74
CA HIS A 6 9.75 10.19 -3.77
C HIS A 6 11.01 10.76 -4.42
N GLY A 7 10.83 11.48 -5.53
CA GLY A 7 11.92 12.11 -6.28
C GLY A 7 12.64 13.19 -5.48
N GLU A 8 13.65 13.79 -6.11
CA GLU A 8 14.41 14.88 -5.51
C GLU A 8 13.51 16.08 -5.22
N ARG A 9 13.54 16.54 -3.97
CA ARG A 9 12.91 17.78 -3.53
C ARG A 9 13.98 18.64 -2.88
N GLN A 10 14.03 19.90 -3.27
CA GLN A 10 14.93 20.86 -2.65
C GLN A 10 14.45 21.22 -1.23
N ASP A 11 15.39 21.34 -0.30
CA ASP A 11 15.20 21.92 1.03
C ASP A 11 16.30 22.96 1.33
N ASP A 12 16.34 23.47 2.56
CA ASP A 12 17.30 24.51 2.97
C ASP A 12 18.77 24.06 2.90
N HIS A 13 19.04 22.76 2.74
CA HIS A 13 20.37 22.16 2.79
C HIS A 13 20.77 21.42 1.50
N GLY A 14 19.91 21.37 0.49
CA GLY A 14 20.20 20.73 -0.78
C GLY A 14 19.00 20.00 -1.35
N TYR A 15 19.19 18.76 -1.80
CA TYR A 15 18.15 17.92 -2.38
C TYR A 15 17.97 16.65 -1.56
N ILE A 16 16.72 16.28 -1.29
CA ILE A 16 16.37 15.02 -0.64
C ILE A 16 15.50 14.18 -1.59
N ALA A 17 15.89 12.93 -1.76
CA ALA A 17 15.04 11.87 -2.32
C ALA A 17 14.81 10.78 -1.26
N ARG A 18 13.69 10.06 -1.35
CA ARG A 18 13.36 8.96 -0.43
C ARG A 18 12.81 7.78 -1.20
N GLU A 19 13.23 6.57 -0.83
CA GLU A 19 12.75 5.33 -1.43
C GLU A 19 12.55 4.27 -0.35
N PHE A 20 11.52 3.44 -0.48
CA PHE A 20 11.31 2.30 0.39
C PHE A 20 10.75 1.10 -0.36
N HIS A 21 11.13 -0.08 0.12
CA HIS A 21 10.64 -1.39 -0.30
C HIS A 21 10.18 -2.15 0.93
N ARG A 22 8.89 -2.46 1.02
CA ARG A 22 8.29 -3.14 2.16
C ARG A 22 7.53 -4.37 1.68
N ARG A 23 7.74 -5.50 2.36
CA ARG A 23 7.02 -6.74 2.11
C ARG A 23 6.39 -7.25 3.40
N TYR A 24 5.08 -7.34 3.40
CA TYR A 24 4.30 -7.88 4.51
C TYR A 24 3.62 -9.16 4.07
N ARG A 25 3.66 -10.19 4.92
CA ARG A 25 2.86 -11.39 4.73
C ARG A 25 1.44 -11.10 5.22
N LEU A 26 0.47 -11.25 4.35
CA LEU A 26 -0.93 -11.05 4.71
C LEU A 26 -1.47 -12.29 5.44
N PRO A 27 -2.36 -12.11 6.44
CA PRO A 27 -3.06 -13.22 7.08
C PRO A 27 -3.93 -13.98 6.08
N SER A 28 -4.11 -15.30 6.27
CA SER A 28 -5.00 -16.14 5.45
C SER A 28 -6.48 -15.79 5.59
N SER A 29 -6.83 -15.01 6.62
CA SER A 29 -8.19 -14.54 6.86
C SER A 29 -8.54 -13.27 6.07
N VAL A 30 -7.64 -12.73 5.24
CA VAL A 30 -7.88 -11.54 4.42
C VAL A 30 -8.14 -11.95 2.98
N ASP A 31 -9.23 -11.46 2.40
CA ASP A 31 -9.46 -11.58 0.96
C ASP A 31 -8.50 -10.66 0.19
N GLN A 32 -7.50 -11.26 -0.44
CA GLN A 32 -6.47 -10.53 -1.19
C GLN A 32 -6.98 -9.93 -2.50
N SER A 33 -8.04 -10.52 -3.08
CA SER A 33 -8.65 -10.03 -4.32
C SER A 33 -9.34 -8.69 -4.12
N ALA A 34 -9.83 -8.43 -2.90
CA ALA A 34 -10.59 -7.25 -2.52
C ALA A 34 -9.78 -6.17 -1.78
N ILE A 35 -8.45 -6.29 -1.72
CA ILE A 35 -7.60 -5.25 -1.09
C ILE A 35 -7.69 -3.91 -1.83
N THR A 36 -7.84 -2.83 -1.08
CA THR A 36 -7.77 -1.46 -1.58
C THR A 36 -6.59 -0.73 -0.95
N CYS A 37 -6.13 0.34 -1.60
CA CYS A 37 -5.00 1.14 -1.17
C CYS A 37 -5.39 2.62 -1.20
N THR A 38 -5.29 3.29 -0.06
CA THR A 38 -5.58 4.72 0.07
C THR A 38 -4.37 5.49 0.60
N LEU A 39 -4.12 6.68 0.05
CA LEU A 39 -3.13 7.63 0.56
C LEU A 39 -3.87 8.85 1.10
N SER A 40 -3.74 9.09 2.41
CA SER A 40 -4.32 10.26 3.08
C SER A 40 -3.48 11.52 2.84
N ALA A 41 -4.09 12.68 3.10
CA ALA A 41 -3.45 13.99 2.96
C ALA A 41 -2.21 14.19 3.86
N ASP A 42 -2.15 13.52 5.01
CA ASP A 42 -0.99 13.53 5.93
C ASP A 42 0.14 12.57 5.51
N GLY A 43 -0.02 11.86 4.39
CA GLY A 43 1.02 11.01 3.80
C GLY A 43 1.01 9.56 4.30
N MET A 44 -0.06 9.09 4.96
CA MET A 44 -0.19 7.71 5.40
C MET A 44 -0.81 6.82 4.30
N LEU A 45 -0.06 5.82 3.84
CA LEU A 45 -0.55 4.80 2.92
C LEU A 45 -1.21 3.65 3.70
N THR A 46 -2.50 3.44 3.47
CA THR A 46 -3.31 2.42 4.16
C THR A 46 -3.75 1.35 3.17
N LEU A 47 -3.49 0.08 3.50
CA LEU A 47 -4.00 -1.07 2.76
C LEU A 47 -5.11 -1.73 3.58
N THR A 48 -6.29 -1.88 2.98
CA THR A 48 -7.47 -2.43 3.65
C THR A 48 -8.02 -3.61 2.85
N GLY A 49 -8.43 -4.68 3.53
CA GLY A 49 -9.09 -5.82 2.89
C GLY A 49 -10.09 -6.47 3.83
N PRO A 50 -11.21 -6.99 3.30
CA PRO A 50 -12.24 -7.61 4.13
C PRO A 50 -11.74 -8.95 4.69
N LYS A 51 -12.25 -9.27 5.89
CA LYS A 51 -12.00 -10.56 6.53
C LYS A 51 -12.96 -11.61 5.98
N VAL A 52 -12.45 -12.81 5.71
CA VAL A 52 -13.24 -13.96 5.25
C VAL A 52 -13.42 -14.99 6.36
N SER A 53 -14.63 -15.57 6.45
CA SER A 53 -14.97 -16.66 7.35
C SER A 53 -14.59 -17.99 6.72
N GLY A 54 -13.48 -18.58 7.18
CA GLY A 54 -12.83 -19.72 6.54
C GLY A 54 -11.68 -19.21 5.68
N GLY A 55 -10.47 -19.75 5.88
CA GLY A 55 -9.29 -19.31 5.14
C GLY A 55 -9.57 -19.36 3.63
N SER A 56 -9.37 -18.24 2.96
CA SER A 56 -9.55 -18.16 1.50
C SER A 56 -8.19 -18.33 0.85
N GLU A 57 -7.97 -19.46 0.19
CA GLU A 57 -6.87 -19.58 -0.79
C GLU A 57 -7.20 -18.81 -2.08
N SER A 58 -8.49 -18.50 -2.31
CA SER A 58 -8.97 -17.61 -3.36
C SER A 58 -8.37 -16.22 -3.20
N GLY A 59 -7.62 -15.79 -4.21
CA GLY A 59 -6.99 -14.46 -4.26
C GLY A 59 -5.49 -14.43 -3.97
N ARG A 60 -4.82 -15.57 -3.73
CA ARG A 60 -3.34 -15.65 -3.65
C ARG A 60 -2.70 -15.55 -5.05
N SER A 61 -3.03 -14.50 -5.79
CA SER A 61 -2.41 -14.18 -7.07
C SER A 61 -1.79 -12.80 -6.99
N ASP A 62 -0.66 -12.64 -7.68
CA ASP A 62 -0.06 -11.33 -7.85
C ASP A 62 -1.00 -10.44 -8.65
N ARG A 63 -1.36 -9.29 -8.09
CA ARG A 63 -2.14 -8.27 -8.78
C ARG A 63 -1.65 -6.89 -8.40
N SER A 64 -1.76 -5.96 -9.35
CA SER A 64 -1.53 -4.54 -9.09
C SER A 64 -2.75 -3.92 -8.42
N ILE A 65 -2.53 -3.03 -7.45
CA ILE A 65 -3.57 -2.33 -6.69
C ILE A 65 -3.37 -0.83 -6.94
N PRO A 66 -4.32 -0.13 -7.56
CA PRO A 66 -4.22 1.32 -7.74
C PRO A 66 -4.30 2.03 -6.38
N VAL A 67 -3.58 3.14 -6.25
CA VAL A 67 -3.62 4.00 -5.07
C VAL A 67 -4.69 5.07 -5.28
N THR A 68 -5.70 5.10 -4.41
CA THR A 68 -6.69 6.18 -4.35
C THR A 68 -6.24 7.24 -3.35
N ARG A 69 -6.42 8.53 -3.65
CA ARG A 69 -6.17 9.61 -2.69
C ARG A 69 -7.45 9.90 -1.93
N ASP A 70 -7.33 10.04 -0.60
CA ASP A 70 -8.42 10.50 0.24
C ASP A 70 -8.26 12.02 0.41
N ASP A 71 -9.11 12.78 -0.29
CA ASP A 71 -9.06 14.25 -0.35
C ASP A 71 -9.90 14.91 0.78
N LYS A 72 -10.29 14.14 1.80
CA LYS A 72 -11.16 14.59 2.88
C LYS A 72 -10.51 15.58 3.83
#